data_AF-A0A7C3CFT9-F1
#
_entry.id   AF-A0A7C3CFT9-F1
#
_cell.length_a   1.000
_cell.length_b   1.000
_cell.length_c   1.000
_cell.angle_alpha   90.00
_cell.angle_beta   90.00
_cell.angle_gamma   90.00
#
_symmetry.space_group_name_H-M   'P 1'
#
loop_
_entity.id
_entity.type
_entity.pdbx_description
1 polymer ?
#
loop_
_entity_poly.entity_id
_entity_poly.type
_entity_poly.pdbx_seq_one_letter_code
_entity_poly.pdbx_strand_id
1 'polypeptide(L)'
;MDIGPVSMPMYAPAAAPEPGVRVRPEDRRLIQAVKALNASELFGENAELTFVVDRETGRPLVRIIDRETKEVIRQIPPEYALRLAEDLKLDI
;
A
#
# COMPACT_ATOMS: atom_id res chain seq x y z
N MET A 1 -32.06 23.81 -45.37
CA MET A 1 -32.01 23.89 -43.90
C MET A 1 -31.92 22.45 -43.42
N ASP A 2 -30.72 21.99 -43.06
CA ASP A 2 -30.54 20.98 -42.02
C ASP A 2 -29.07 21.06 -41.55
N ILE A 3 -28.88 21.67 -40.39
CA ILE A 3 -27.61 21.68 -39.67
C ILE A 3 -27.77 20.58 -38.62
N GLY A 4 -27.22 19.40 -38.89
CA GLY A 4 -27.10 18.31 -37.92
C GLY A 4 -25.77 18.43 -37.15
N PRO A 5 -25.76 18.40 -35.81
CA PRO A 5 -24.64 18.85 -35.01
C PRO A 5 -23.53 17.83 -34.82
N VAL A 6 -22.34 18.39 -34.63
CA VAL A 6 -21.08 17.85 -34.12
C VAL A 6 -21.26 16.75 -33.07
N SER A 7 -20.53 15.64 -33.20
CA SER A 7 -20.35 14.67 -32.10
C SER A 7 -18.98 14.01 -32.17
N MET A 8 -18.02 14.64 -31.49
CA MET A 8 -16.85 14.07 -30.83
C MET A 8 -16.35 15.12 -29.82
N PRO A 9 -15.72 14.77 -28.68
CA PRO A 9 -15.41 13.44 -28.14
C PRO A 9 -15.97 13.27 -26.71
N MET A 10 -16.54 12.13 -26.37
CA MET A 10 -16.73 11.76 -24.97
C MET A 10 -16.10 10.39 -24.72
N TYR A 11 -14.77 10.38 -24.65
CA TYR A 11 -14.12 9.38 -23.82
C TYR A 11 -14.14 9.87 -22.38
N ALA A 12 -15.27 9.64 -21.74
CA ALA A 12 -15.32 9.31 -20.33
C ALA A 12 -16.62 8.54 -20.11
N PRO A 13 -16.50 7.35 -19.53
CA PRO A 13 -17.12 7.25 -18.23
C PRO A 13 -16.04 6.96 -17.19
N ALA A 14 -16.06 7.78 -16.15
CA ALA A 14 -15.80 7.41 -14.78
C ALA A 14 -15.13 6.03 -14.58
N ALA A 15 -13.85 6.05 -14.22
CA ALA A 15 -13.39 5.06 -13.27
C ALA A 15 -14.18 5.32 -11.97
N ALA A 16 -15.31 4.64 -11.86
CA ALA A 16 -16.00 4.38 -10.60
C ALA A 16 -14.96 4.03 -9.52
N PRO A 17 -15.23 4.29 -8.23
CA PRO A 17 -14.35 3.82 -7.16
C PRO A 17 -14.16 2.32 -7.36
N GLU A 18 -12.93 1.89 -7.63
CA GLU A 18 -12.62 0.48 -7.91
C GLU A 18 -13.18 -0.35 -6.75
N PRO A 19 -14.21 -1.19 -6.95
CA PRO A 19 -14.80 -1.99 -5.89
C PRO A 19 -13.86 -3.19 -5.68
N GLY A 20 -12.70 -2.95 -5.08
CA GLY A 20 -11.56 -3.82 -5.33
C GLY A 20 -10.47 -3.89 -4.29
N VAL A 21 -10.42 -3.00 -3.29
CA VAL A 21 -9.67 -3.33 -2.06
C VAL A 21 -10.49 -4.33 -1.26
N ARG A 22 -10.70 -5.52 -1.84
CA ARG A 22 -10.94 -6.72 -1.05
C ARG A 22 -9.67 -6.84 -0.22
N VAL A 23 -9.73 -6.39 1.03
CA VAL A 23 -8.66 -6.63 2.00
C VAL A 23 -8.48 -8.13 2.02
N ARG A 24 -7.43 -8.60 1.32
CA ARG A 24 -7.17 -10.01 1.20
C ARG A 24 -6.71 -10.49 2.58
N PRO A 25 -6.89 -11.77 2.91
CA PRO A 25 -6.28 -12.31 4.13
C PRO A 25 -4.76 -12.03 4.18
N GLU A 26 -4.12 -11.93 3.01
CA GLU A 26 -2.73 -11.52 2.81
C GLU A 26 -2.47 -10.10 3.33
N ASP A 27 -3.33 -9.13 2.97
CA ASP A 27 -3.22 -7.73 3.41
C ASP A 27 -3.38 -7.63 4.94
N ARG A 28 -4.30 -8.40 5.53
CA ARG A 28 -4.46 -8.42 7.00
C ARG A 28 -3.21 -8.93 7.71
N ARG A 29 -2.63 -10.04 7.23
CA ARG A 29 -1.37 -10.57 7.79
C ARG A 29 -0.25 -9.57 7.65
N LEU A 30 -0.18 -8.89 6.52
CA LEU A 30 0.82 -7.86 6.28
C LEU A 30 0.66 -6.67 7.21
N ILE A 31 -0.56 -6.19 7.43
CA ILE A 31 -0.83 -5.10 8.37
C ILE A 31 -0.43 -5.51 9.79
N GLN A 32 -0.73 -6.74 10.22
CA GLN A 32 -0.31 -7.25 11.52
C GLN A 32 1.21 -7.39 11.62
N ALA A 33 1.87 -7.95 10.60
CA ALA A 33 3.32 -8.04 10.51
C ALA A 33 3.97 -6.66 10.63
N VAL A 34 3.51 -5.68 9.84
CA VAL A 34 3.96 -4.29 9.89
C VAL A 34 3.79 -3.70 11.29
N LYS A 35 2.65 -3.92 11.95
CA LYS A 35 2.43 -3.49 13.34
C LYS A 35 3.40 -4.14 14.32
N ALA A 36 3.60 -5.45 14.21
CA ALA A 36 4.45 -6.21 15.11
C ALA A 36 5.95 -5.84 14.91
N LEU A 37 6.36 -5.58 13.67
CA LEU A 37 7.69 -5.07 13.34
C LEU A 37 7.92 -3.66 13.88
N ASN A 38 6.92 -2.78 13.78
CA ASN A 38 6.95 -1.46 14.40
C ASN A 38 7.09 -1.55 15.93
N ALA A 39 6.36 -2.46 16.57
CA ALA A 39 6.44 -2.69 18.01
C ALA A 39 7.77 -3.32 18.46
N SER A 40 8.47 -3.99 17.53
CA SER A 40 9.78 -4.60 17.79
C SER A 40 10.93 -3.62 17.58
N GLU A 41 10.67 -2.39 17.11
CA GLU A 41 11.64 -1.31 16.91
C GLU A 41 12.87 -1.69 16.05
N LEU A 42 12.73 -2.73 15.22
CA LEU A 42 13.84 -3.34 14.47
C LEU A 42 14.51 -2.40 13.47
N PHE A 43 13.74 -1.46 12.95
CA PHE A 43 14.22 -0.48 11.97
C PHE A 43 14.64 0.84 12.63
N GLY A 44 14.55 0.92 13.96
CA GLY A 44 14.84 2.09 14.77
C GLY A 44 13.59 2.62 15.49
N GLU A 45 13.79 3.21 16.67
CA GLU A 45 12.72 3.84 17.48
C GLU A 45 12.00 4.98 16.72
N ASN A 46 12.74 5.66 15.82
CA ASN A 46 12.22 6.70 14.95
C ASN A 46 11.70 6.20 13.60
N ALA A 47 11.74 4.90 13.31
CA ALA A 47 11.28 4.36 12.04
C ALA A 47 9.89 3.72 12.17
N GLU A 48 9.00 4.03 11.24
CA GLU A 48 7.65 3.47 11.16
C GLU A 48 7.41 2.80 9.81
N LEU A 49 7.09 1.51 9.85
CA LEU A 49 6.63 0.77 8.69
C LEU A 49 5.17 1.11 8.40
N THR A 50 4.89 1.49 7.16
CA THR A 50 3.57 1.79 6.63
C THR A 50 3.28 0.91 5.43
N PHE A 51 2.10 0.31 5.43
CA PHE A 51 1.56 -0.40 4.28
C PHE A 51 1.01 0.59 3.25
N VAL A 52 1.42 0.46 1.99
CA VAL A 52 0.90 1.23 0.86
C VAL A 52 0.61 0.29 -0.30
N VAL A 53 -0.31 0.68 -1.18
CA VAL A 53 -0.50 -0.02 -2.46
C VAL A 53 0.05 0.88 -3.55
N ASP A 54 1.00 0.35 -4.30
CA ASP A 54 1.56 1.03 -5.45
C ASP A 54 0.48 1.19 -6.54
N ARG A 55 0.19 2.43 -6.94
CA ARG A 55 -0.88 2.71 -7.90
C ARG A 55 -0.49 2.41 -9.34
N GLU A 56 0.80 2.33 -9.63
CA GLU A 56 1.32 2.09 -10.97
C GLU A 56 1.22 0.60 -11.33
N THR A 57 1.51 -0.27 -10.37
CA THR A 57 1.49 -1.72 -10.53
C THR A 57 0.28 -2.40 -9.87
N GLY A 58 -0.45 -1.68 -9.02
CA GLY A 58 -1.54 -2.23 -8.21
C GLY A 58 -1.06 -3.21 -7.13
N ARG A 59 0.23 -3.20 -6.79
CA ARG A 59 0.84 -4.18 -5.86
C ARG A 59 0.98 -3.62 -4.46
N PRO A 60 0.73 -4.43 -3.42
CA PRO A 60 1.04 -4.06 -2.05
C PRO A 60 2.54 -3.83 -1.87
N LEU A 61 2.91 -2.85 -1.05
CA LEU A 61 4.28 -2.49 -0.74
C LEU A 61 4.36 -1.95 0.70
N VAL A 62 5.53 -2.05 1.32
CA VAL A 62 5.75 -1.54 2.67
C VAL A 62 6.84 -0.49 2.64
N ARG A 63 6.58 0.67 3.22
CA ARG A 63 7.52 1.78 3.31
C ARG A 63 7.95 1.98 4.75
N ILE A 64 9.23 2.20 4.97
CA ILE A 64 9.79 2.61 6.24
C ILE A 64 9.91 4.12 6.18
N ILE A 65 9.19 4.80 7.06
CA ILE A 65 9.07 6.25 7.14
C ILE A 65 9.68 6.71 8.46
N ASP A 66 10.47 7.77 8.44
CA ASP A 66 10.95 8.40 9.67
C ASP A 66 9.78 9.11 10.38
N ARG A 67 9.60 8.86 11.68
CA ARG A 67 8.48 9.40 12.46
C ARG A 67 8.69 10.88 12.77
N GLU A 68 9.94 11.33 12.85
CA GLU A 68 10.34 12.71 13.14
C GLU A 68 10.24 13.58 11.87
N THR A 69 10.86 13.15 10.76
CA THR A 69 10.92 13.93 9.52
C THR A 69 9.81 13.61 8.53
N LYS A 70 9.08 12.50 8.72
CA LYS A 70 8.09 11.95 7.77
C LYS A 70 8.67 11.57 6.41
N GLU A 71 9.98 11.35 6.34
CA GLU A 71 10.65 10.97 5.09
C GLU A 71 10.66 9.46 4.89
N VAL A 72 10.52 9.02 3.64
CA VAL A 72 10.62 7.60 3.31
C VAL A 72 12.10 7.21 3.32
N ILE A 73 12.50 6.48 4.36
CA ILE A 73 13.87 5.98 4.51
C ILE A 73 14.10 4.85 3.51
N ARG A 74 13.16 3.90 3.43
CA ARG A 74 13.25 2.72 2.56
C ARG A 74 11.89 2.20 2.11
N GLN A 75 11.89 1.46 1.02
CA GLN A 75 10.72 0.75 0.51
C GLN A 75 11.08 -0.73 0.36
N ILE A 76 10.24 -1.60 0.88
CA ILE A 76 10.43 -3.05 0.86
C ILE A 76 9.16 -3.74 0.36
N PRO A 77 9.28 -4.85 -0.38
CA PRO A 77 8.12 -5.63 -0.80
C PRO A 77 7.41 -6.25 0.41
N PRO A 78 6.11 -6.50 0.31
CA PRO A 78 5.28 -6.97 1.42
C PRO A 78 5.66 -8.39 1.87
N GLU A 79 6.09 -9.23 0.93
CA GLU A 79 6.59 -10.58 1.22
C GLU A 79 7.80 -10.54 2.17
N TYR A 80 8.64 -9.50 2.06
CA TYR A 80 9.79 -9.33 2.93
C TYR A 80 9.35 -8.98 4.37
N ALA A 81 8.38 -8.07 4.52
CA ALA A 81 7.83 -7.74 5.83
C ALA A 81 7.16 -8.97 6.50
N LEU A 82 6.43 -9.77 5.72
CA LEU A 82 5.85 -11.02 6.21
C LEU A 82 6.92 -12.01 6.68
N ARG A 83 7.97 -12.21 5.89
CA ARG A 83 9.09 -13.09 6.25
C ARG A 83 9.79 -12.64 7.53
N LEU A 84 10.01 -11.34 7.70
CA LEU A 84 10.60 -10.82 8.93
C LEU A 84 9.70 -11.09 10.13
N ALA A 85 8.39 -10.84 10.01
CA ALA A 85 7.46 -11.12 11.10
C ALA A 85 7.44 -12.61 11.49
N GLU A 86 7.51 -13.51 10.50
CA GLU A 86 7.66 -14.96 10.75
C GLU A 86 8.99 -15.31 11.43
N ASP A 87 10.11 -14.74 10.98
CA ASP A 87 11.46 -15.01 11.51
C ASP A 87 11.58 -14.63 12.99
N LEU A 88 10.99 -13.49 13.35
CA LEU A 88 10.96 -12.98 14.71
C LEU A 88 9.99 -13.76 15.62
N LYS A 89 9.28 -14.76 15.07
CA LYS A 89 8.16 -15.45 15.74
C LYS A 89 7.20 -14.46 16.42
N LEU A 90 6.95 -13.33 15.77
CA LEU A 90 5.92 -12.42 16.24
C LEU A 90 4.60 -13.20 16.07
N ASP A 91 3.92 -13.47 17.17
CA ASP A 91 2.61 -14.14 17.14
C ASP A 91 1.64 -13.18 16.44
N ILE A 92 1.44 -13.39 15.13
CA ILE A 92 0.65 -12.55 14.22
C ILE A 92 -0.69 -13.19 13.87
#